data_AF-A0A3D0VDA1-F1
#
_entry.id   AF-A0A3D0VDA1-F1
#
_cell.length_a   1.000
_cell.length_b   1.000
_cell.length_c   1.000
_cell.angle_alpha   90.00
_cell.angle_beta   90.00
_cell.angle_gamma   90.00
#
_symmetry.space_group_name_H-M   'P 1'
#
loop_
_entity.id
_entity.type
_entity.pdbx_description
1 polymer ?
#
loop_
_entity_poly.entity_id
_entity_poly.type
_entity_poly.pdbx_seq_one_letter_code
_entity_poly.pdbx_strand_id
1 'polypeptide(L)'
;PGLGSYVHWDRRLDSRLAAALMGIQAIKGVEVGDGFLTAARRGSAAHDEIVKDADGKIVRTSNRAGGIEGGMSIGDVLRVRAAMKPIATVPRALRTVDVSTGEPAKAHHQRSDVCAVPAAGVVAEAMVALVLAEAVTEKFGGDSVAETARNIKGYLDNIPASLDSIGH
;
A
#
# COMPACT_ATOMS: atom_id res chain seq x y z
N PRO A 1 4.43 -9.16 -11.97
CA PRO A 1 4.63 -7.70 -12.18
C PRO A 1 3.47 -7.10 -13.00
N GLY A 2 3.36 -5.77 -13.05
CA GLY A 2 2.51 -5.03 -13.98
C GLY A 2 1.05 -4.82 -13.56
N LEU A 3 0.72 -4.90 -12.26
CA LEU A 3 -0.58 -4.47 -11.72
C LEU A 3 -0.60 -2.95 -11.54
N GLY A 4 -1.73 -2.29 -11.84
CA GLY A 4 -1.82 -0.83 -11.92
C GLY A 4 -1.40 -0.30 -13.30
N SER A 5 -1.38 1.02 -13.45
CA SER A 5 -0.99 1.67 -14.71
C SER A 5 -0.45 3.09 -14.52
N TYR A 6 0.47 3.50 -15.40
CA TYR A 6 0.96 4.88 -15.49
C TYR A 6 0.10 5.78 -16.39
N VAL A 7 -0.87 5.23 -17.10
CA VAL A 7 -1.60 5.95 -18.17
C VAL A 7 -2.53 7.04 -17.62
N HIS A 8 -2.97 6.91 -16.38
CA HIS A 8 -3.84 7.88 -15.73
C HIS A 8 -3.61 7.87 -14.22
N TRP A 9 -3.81 9.00 -13.56
CA TRP A 9 -3.38 9.23 -12.17
C TRP A 9 -4.07 8.30 -11.16
N ASP A 10 -5.35 8.01 -11.36
CA ASP A 10 -6.18 7.14 -10.51
C ASP A 10 -6.00 5.63 -10.78
N ARG A 11 -5.34 5.28 -11.90
CA ARG A 11 -4.96 3.90 -12.24
C ARG A 11 -3.61 3.50 -11.67
N ARG A 12 -2.87 4.46 -11.11
CA ARG A 12 -1.63 4.16 -10.41
C ARG A 12 -1.92 3.37 -9.15
N LEU A 13 -1.25 2.24 -8.97
CA LEU A 13 -1.47 1.32 -7.86
C LEU A 13 -1.19 1.98 -6.50
N ASP A 14 -0.14 2.80 -6.42
CA ASP A 14 0.19 3.59 -5.23
C ASP A 14 -0.92 4.59 -4.87
N SER A 15 -1.57 5.22 -5.85
CA SER A 15 -2.72 6.10 -5.63
C SER A 15 -3.92 5.34 -5.04
N ARG A 16 -4.25 4.18 -5.59
CA ARG A 16 -5.37 3.34 -5.11
C ARG A 16 -5.11 2.81 -3.70
N LEU A 17 -3.91 2.30 -3.45
CA LEU A 17 -3.49 1.82 -2.12
C LEU A 17 -3.51 2.97 -1.10
N ALA A 18 -3.01 4.15 -1.47
CA ALA A 18 -3.06 5.32 -0.60
C ALA A 18 -4.50 5.72 -0.25
N ALA A 19 -5.41 5.74 -1.21
CA ALA A 19 -6.81 6.04 -0.97
C ALA A 19 -7.46 5.03 -0.01
N ALA A 20 -7.29 3.73 -0.28
CA ALA A 20 -7.85 2.66 0.54
C ALA A 20 -7.31 2.68 1.98
N LEU A 21 -6.00 2.83 2.15
CA LEU A 21 -5.36 2.86 3.47
C LEU A 21 -5.68 4.15 4.24
N MET A 22 -5.69 5.30 3.58
CA MET A 22 -6.06 6.58 4.21
C MET A 22 -7.55 6.60 4.62
N GLY A 23 -8.39 5.81 3.94
CA GLY A 23 -9.81 5.65 4.29
C GLY A 23 -10.07 4.87 5.59
N ILE A 24 -9.07 4.13 6.11
CA ILE A 24 -9.18 3.44 7.39
C ILE A 24 -9.27 4.46 8.52
N GLN A 25 -10.19 4.26 9.45
CA GLN A 25 -10.40 5.18 10.56
C GLN A 25 -9.11 5.37 11.37
N ALA A 26 -8.84 6.62 11.72
CA ALA A 26 -7.65 7.09 12.43
C ALA A 26 -6.31 7.02 11.65
N ILE A 27 -6.28 6.57 10.39
CA ILE A 27 -5.07 6.75 9.56
C ILE A 27 -4.93 8.22 9.14
N LYS A 28 -3.70 8.74 9.24
CA LYS A 28 -3.34 10.14 8.96
C LYS A 28 -2.17 10.29 7.98
N GLY A 29 -1.53 9.20 7.59
CA GLY A 29 -0.41 9.18 6.66
C GLY A 29 -0.30 7.80 6.00
N VAL A 30 0.06 7.77 4.72
CA VAL A 30 0.34 6.53 3.99
C VAL A 30 1.62 6.73 3.18
N GLU A 31 2.46 5.70 3.16
CA GLU A 31 3.72 5.68 2.43
C GLU A 31 3.87 4.37 1.65
N VAL A 32 4.55 4.44 0.50
CA VAL A 32 4.96 3.27 -0.28
C VAL A 32 6.48 3.14 -0.18
N GLY A 33 6.97 1.93 0.08
CA GLY A 33 8.39 1.65 0.26
C GLY A 33 9.01 2.42 1.42
N ASP A 34 10.04 3.20 1.11
CA ASP A 34 10.73 4.07 2.05
C ASP A 34 10.06 5.46 2.20
N GLY A 35 9.02 5.77 1.41
CA GLY A 35 8.12 6.89 1.68
C GLY A 35 8.80 8.25 1.84
N PHE A 36 8.50 8.95 2.93
CA PHE A 36 9.08 10.26 3.23
C PHE A 36 10.60 10.20 3.43
N LEU A 37 11.17 9.05 3.80
CA LEU A 37 12.63 8.91 3.86
C LEU A 37 13.25 9.02 2.47
N THR A 38 12.60 8.49 1.42
CA THR A 38 13.06 8.65 0.03
C THR A 38 13.10 10.12 -0.38
N ALA A 39 12.13 10.93 0.05
CA ALA A 39 12.08 12.36 -0.25
C ALA A 39 13.25 13.16 0.37
N ALA A 40 13.89 12.62 1.42
CA ALA A 40 15.06 13.21 2.05
C ALA A 40 16.40 12.69 1.47
N ARG A 41 16.38 11.76 0.51
CA ARG A 41 17.59 11.19 -0.10
C ARG A 41 18.02 11.98 -1.35
N ARG A 42 19.32 11.93 -1.64
CA ARG A 42 19.83 12.31 -2.96
C ARG A 42 19.32 11.31 -4.00
N GLY A 43 19.05 11.76 -5.23
CA GLY A 43 18.61 10.89 -6.32
C GLY A 43 19.55 9.70 -6.57
N SER A 44 20.85 9.90 -6.39
CA SER A 44 21.88 8.84 -6.51
C SER A 44 21.76 7.70 -5.49
N ALA A 45 20.93 7.85 -4.45
CA ALA A 45 20.72 6.84 -3.40
C ALA A 45 19.22 6.57 -3.14
N ALA A 46 18.33 7.17 -3.94
CA ALA A 46 16.89 7.11 -3.71
C ALA A 46 16.22 5.90 -4.38
N HIS A 47 16.75 5.46 -5.51
CA HIS A 47 16.13 4.46 -6.38
C HIS A 47 16.76 3.08 -6.24
N ASP A 48 16.11 2.09 -6.85
CA ASP A 48 16.55 0.71 -6.89
C ASP A 48 17.25 0.46 -8.22
N GLU A 49 18.56 0.15 -8.19
CA GLU A 49 19.31 -0.09 -9.42
C GLU A 49 18.91 -1.42 -10.04
N ILE A 50 18.82 -1.45 -11.37
CA ILE A 50 18.51 -2.65 -12.14
C ILE A 50 19.80 -3.22 -12.70
N VAL A 51 20.18 -4.41 -12.25
CA VAL A 51 21.45 -5.07 -12.60
C VAL A 51 21.20 -6.49 -13.07
N LYS A 52 22.23 -7.13 -13.66
CA LYS A 52 22.22 -8.57 -13.90
C LYS A 52 22.89 -9.30 -12.75
N ASP A 53 22.28 -10.37 -12.27
CA ASP A 53 22.93 -11.28 -11.31
C ASP A 53 23.93 -12.22 -12.01
N ALA A 54 24.52 -13.14 -11.24
CA ALA A 54 25.50 -14.09 -11.74
C ALA A 54 24.94 -15.04 -12.81
N ASP A 55 23.63 -15.27 -12.81
CA ASP A 55 22.91 -16.13 -13.76
C ASP A 55 22.37 -15.33 -14.97
N GLY A 56 22.63 -14.02 -15.01
CA GLY A 56 22.20 -13.12 -16.08
C GLY A 56 20.75 -12.63 -15.96
N LYS A 57 20.06 -12.90 -14.86
CA LYS A 57 18.70 -12.42 -14.60
C LYS A 57 18.71 -10.95 -14.19
N ILE A 58 17.69 -10.21 -14.61
CA ILE A 58 17.53 -8.81 -14.24
C ILE A 58 16.93 -8.72 -12.84
N VAL A 59 17.67 -8.14 -11.91
CA VAL A 59 17.29 -7.98 -10.49
C VAL A 59 17.41 -6.52 -10.06
N ARG A 60 16.69 -6.16 -8.99
CA ARG A 60 16.88 -4.90 -8.28
C ARG A 60 17.81 -5.07 -7.10
N THR A 61 18.72 -4.12 -6.89
CA THR A 61 19.69 -4.18 -5.78
C THR A 61 19.10 -3.85 -4.42
N SER A 62 17.92 -3.21 -4.40
CA SER A 62 17.14 -2.92 -3.20
C SER A 62 15.66 -2.81 -3.55
N ASN A 63 14.81 -2.56 -2.55
CA ASN A 63 13.37 -2.38 -2.73
C ASN A 63 12.88 -1.09 -2.04
N ARG A 64 13.58 0.03 -2.22
CA ARG A 64 13.26 1.35 -1.67
C ARG A 64 11.94 1.90 -2.23
N ALA A 65 11.63 1.57 -3.48
CA ALA A 65 10.38 1.88 -4.14
C ALA A 65 9.18 1.12 -3.54
N GLY A 66 9.42 0.05 -2.79
CA GLY A 66 8.37 -0.71 -2.11
C GLY A 66 7.50 -1.52 -3.06
N GLY A 67 8.10 -2.06 -4.12
CA GLY A 67 7.42 -2.90 -5.09
C GLY A 67 6.60 -2.13 -6.14
N ILE A 68 6.63 -0.79 -6.15
CA ILE A 68 5.90 0.05 -7.12
C ILE A 68 6.82 1.07 -7.78
N GLU A 69 6.85 1.08 -9.12
CA GLU A 69 7.48 2.13 -9.93
C GLU A 69 6.49 2.59 -11.00
N GLY A 70 6.40 3.91 -11.23
CA GLY A 70 5.48 4.46 -12.23
C GLY A 70 4.00 4.10 -11.98
N GLY A 71 3.61 3.82 -10.72
CA GLY A 71 2.26 3.37 -10.40
C GLY A 71 1.94 1.92 -10.78
N MET A 72 2.95 1.09 -11.05
CA MET A 72 2.77 -0.34 -11.36
C MET A 72 3.59 -1.23 -10.43
N SER A 73 3.08 -2.43 -10.14
CA SER A 73 3.84 -3.42 -9.40
C SER A 73 5.05 -3.91 -10.21
N ILE A 74 6.21 -4.04 -9.57
CA ILE A 74 7.47 -4.35 -10.27
C ILE A 74 7.93 -5.80 -10.14
N GLY A 75 7.19 -6.60 -9.36
CA GLY A 75 7.50 -8.01 -9.09
C GLY A 75 8.19 -8.25 -7.75
N ASP A 76 8.74 -7.20 -7.13
CA ASP A 76 9.24 -7.24 -5.75
C ASP A 76 8.13 -7.17 -4.71
N VAL A 77 8.51 -7.40 -3.44
CA VAL A 77 7.61 -7.26 -2.28
C VAL A 77 6.98 -5.87 -2.25
N LEU A 78 5.65 -5.83 -2.32
CA LEU A 78 4.87 -4.61 -2.12
C LEU A 78 4.95 -4.19 -0.65
N ARG A 79 5.45 -2.97 -0.39
CA ARG A 79 5.57 -2.43 0.98
C ARG A 79 4.78 -1.14 1.09
N VAL A 80 3.80 -1.13 1.99
CA VAL A 80 3.02 0.07 2.34
C VAL A 80 3.03 0.27 3.85
N ARG A 81 3.04 1.52 4.30
CA ARG A 81 2.98 1.89 5.72
C ARG A 81 1.82 2.85 5.94
N ALA A 82 1.16 2.74 7.09
CA ALA A 82 0.08 3.62 7.49
C ALA A 82 0.33 4.18 8.90
N ALA A 83 0.18 5.49 9.06
CA ALA A 83 0.36 6.18 10.33
C ALA A 83 -1.00 6.36 11.02
N MET A 84 -1.24 5.60 12.09
CA MET A 84 -2.47 5.67 12.88
C MET A 84 -2.32 6.68 14.02
N LYS A 85 -3.22 7.68 14.11
CA LYS A 85 -3.30 8.51 15.31
C LYS A 85 -3.90 7.70 16.47
N PRO A 86 -3.61 8.06 17.74
CA PRO A 86 -4.34 7.51 18.87
C PRO A 86 -5.86 7.72 18.69
N ILE A 87 -6.61 6.62 18.71
CA ILE A 87 -8.05 6.63 18.42
C ILE A 87 -8.91 6.80 19.68
N ALA A 88 -8.47 6.25 20.81
CA ALA A 88 -9.17 6.40 22.07
C ALA A 88 -8.94 7.82 22.63
N THR A 89 -10.02 8.52 22.93
CA THR A 89 -9.97 9.80 23.65
C THR A 89 -9.42 9.57 25.05
N VAL A 90 -8.34 10.25 25.41
CA VAL A 90 -7.76 10.16 26.75
C VAL A 90 -8.77 10.70 27.78
N PRO A 91 -9.19 9.88 28.78
CA PRO A 91 -10.18 10.31 29.76
C PRO A 91 -9.79 11.62 30.45
N ARG A 92 -10.74 12.56 30.53
CA ARG A 92 -10.63 13.88 31.19
C ARG A 92 -9.58 14.85 30.62
N ALA A 93 -8.82 14.46 29.60
CA ALA A 93 -7.77 15.31 29.03
C ALA A 93 -8.31 16.38 28.07
N LEU A 94 -9.24 16.01 27.19
CA LEU A 94 -9.66 16.89 26.09
C LEU A 94 -10.83 17.80 26.47
N ARG A 95 -10.65 19.10 26.22
CA ARG A 95 -11.73 20.10 26.29
C ARG A 95 -12.59 20.00 25.03
N THR A 96 -13.88 20.22 25.17
CA THR A 96 -14.85 20.31 24.07
C THR A 96 -15.95 21.30 24.44
N VAL A 97 -17.04 21.34 23.68
CA VAL A 97 -18.21 22.19 23.93
C VAL A 97 -19.45 21.30 24.01
N ASP A 98 -20.33 21.59 24.96
CA ASP A 98 -21.68 21.02 24.98
C ASP A 98 -22.51 21.70 23.89
N VAL A 99 -22.92 20.94 22.87
CA VAL A 99 -23.65 21.47 21.71
C VAL A 99 -25.07 21.92 22.03
N SER A 100 -25.63 21.56 23.19
CA SER A 100 -26.96 22.00 23.62
C SER A 100 -26.93 23.35 24.34
N THR A 101 -25.86 23.64 25.07
CA THR A 101 -25.73 24.86 25.90
C THR A 101 -24.73 25.87 25.34
N GLY A 102 -23.78 25.43 24.52
CA GLY A 102 -22.66 26.24 24.04
C GLY A 102 -21.49 26.36 25.04
N GLU A 103 -21.61 25.76 26.23
CA GLU A 103 -20.65 25.93 27.31
C GLU A 103 -19.43 24.99 27.21
N PRO A 104 -18.27 25.34 27.81
CA PRO A 104 -17.12 24.46 27.88
C PRO A 104 -17.42 23.13 28.60
N ALA A 105 -17.06 22.03 27.97
CA ALA A 105 -17.23 20.67 28.49
C ALA A 105 -15.94 19.84 28.38
N LYS A 106 -15.98 18.61 28.90
CA LYS A 106 -14.92 17.61 28.72
C LYS A 106 -15.38 16.51 27.76
N ALA A 107 -14.50 16.13 26.83
CA ALA A 107 -14.85 15.08 25.88
C ALA A 107 -15.06 13.75 26.59
N HIS A 108 -16.20 13.11 26.31
CA HIS A 108 -16.46 11.74 26.76
C HIS A 108 -15.64 10.76 25.91
N HIS A 109 -15.10 9.72 26.54
CA HIS A 109 -14.42 8.64 25.82
C HIS A 109 -15.44 7.55 25.51
N GLN A 110 -15.40 7.00 24.29
CA GLN A 110 -16.33 5.94 23.85
C GLN A 110 -15.68 4.55 23.87
N ARG A 111 -14.36 4.50 24.05
CA ARG A 111 -13.54 3.27 24.06
C ARG A 111 -12.38 3.44 25.03
N SER A 112 -11.87 2.32 25.55
CA SER A 112 -10.92 2.29 26.68
C SER A 112 -9.58 1.61 26.36
N ASP A 113 -9.40 1.11 25.14
CA ASP A 113 -8.12 0.56 24.70
C ASP A 113 -7.03 1.62 24.63
N VAL A 114 -5.80 1.20 24.93
CA VAL A 114 -4.62 2.07 24.92
C VAL A 114 -4.00 2.14 23.52
N CYS A 115 -4.05 1.04 22.76
CA CYS A 115 -3.46 0.95 21.43
C CYS A 115 -4.28 0.02 20.53
N ALA A 116 -4.64 0.52 19.35
CA ALA A 116 -5.35 -0.23 18.31
C ALA A 116 -4.49 -0.49 17.07
N VAL A 117 -3.20 -0.15 17.10
CA VAL A 117 -2.29 -0.27 15.95
C VAL A 117 -2.17 -1.72 15.43
N PRO A 118 -2.03 -2.76 16.28
CA PRO A 118 -1.98 -4.14 15.77
C PRO A 118 -3.26 -4.55 15.03
N ALA A 119 -4.44 -4.21 15.57
CA ALA A 119 -5.72 -4.49 14.92
C ALA A 119 -5.88 -3.68 13.61
N ALA A 120 -5.42 -2.42 13.59
CA ALA A 120 -5.41 -1.61 12.37
C ALA A 120 -4.50 -2.20 11.29
N GLY A 121 -3.44 -2.91 11.66
CA GLY A 121 -2.60 -3.67 10.72
C GLY A 121 -3.39 -4.72 9.94
N VAL A 122 -4.23 -5.51 10.61
CA VAL A 122 -5.10 -6.51 9.98
C VAL A 122 -6.11 -5.85 9.03
N VAL A 123 -6.68 -4.72 9.43
CA VAL A 123 -7.57 -3.94 8.55
C VAL A 123 -6.80 -3.42 7.33
N ALA A 124 -5.58 -2.93 7.50
CA ALA A 124 -4.73 -2.48 6.41
C ALA A 124 -4.40 -3.60 5.42
N GLU A 125 -4.07 -4.80 5.90
CA GLU A 125 -3.85 -5.98 5.05
C GLU A 125 -5.08 -6.31 4.22
N ALA A 126 -6.27 -6.29 4.82
CA ALA A 126 -7.52 -6.53 4.11
C ALA A 126 -7.77 -5.47 3.01
N MET A 127 -7.54 -4.18 3.31
CA MET A 127 -7.70 -3.11 2.32
C MET A 127 -6.70 -3.24 1.16
N VAL A 128 -5.44 -3.61 1.45
CA VAL A 128 -4.44 -3.89 0.41
C VAL A 128 -4.87 -5.08 -0.45
N ALA A 129 -5.35 -6.16 0.15
CA ALA A 129 -5.83 -7.34 -0.57
C ALA A 129 -6.99 -7.03 -1.51
N LEU A 130 -7.95 -6.19 -1.09
CA LEU A 130 -9.06 -5.75 -1.94
C LEU A 130 -8.57 -4.97 -3.16
N VAL A 131 -7.70 -3.98 -2.96
CA VAL A 131 -7.13 -3.18 -4.08
C VAL A 131 -6.33 -4.06 -5.05
N LEU A 132 -5.57 -5.03 -4.53
CA LEU A 132 -4.83 -5.97 -5.36
C LEU A 132 -5.75 -6.91 -6.13
N ALA A 133 -6.81 -7.42 -5.50
CA ALA A 133 -7.81 -8.24 -6.17
C ALA A 133 -8.49 -7.48 -7.31
N GLU A 134 -8.90 -6.22 -7.07
CA GLU A 134 -9.44 -5.34 -8.11
C GLU A 134 -8.43 -5.16 -9.27
N ALA A 135 -7.18 -4.82 -8.96
CA ALA A 135 -6.15 -4.64 -9.98
C ALA A 135 -5.86 -5.92 -10.78
N VAL A 136 -5.94 -7.09 -10.13
CA VAL A 136 -5.83 -8.41 -10.76
C VAL A 136 -6.99 -8.64 -11.72
N THR A 137 -8.23 -8.43 -11.26
CA THR A 137 -9.42 -8.60 -12.12
C THR A 137 -9.45 -7.60 -13.28
N GLU A 138 -9.00 -6.36 -13.07
CA GLU A 138 -8.90 -5.36 -14.14
C GLU A 138 -7.86 -5.75 -15.21
N LYS A 139 -6.73 -6.33 -14.81
CA LYS A 139 -5.65 -6.70 -15.73
C LYS A 139 -5.94 -8.00 -16.47
N PHE A 140 -6.45 -9.01 -15.77
CA PHE A 140 -6.54 -10.38 -16.27
C PHE A 140 -7.96 -10.81 -16.64
N GLY A 141 -8.98 -10.09 -16.18
CA GLY A 141 -10.39 -10.42 -16.42
C GLY A 141 -10.78 -11.82 -15.93
N GLY A 142 -11.78 -12.37 -16.59
CA GLY A 142 -12.35 -13.69 -16.33
C GLY A 142 -13.55 -13.65 -15.38
N ASP A 143 -14.52 -14.52 -15.65
CA ASP A 143 -15.77 -14.63 -14.89
C ASP A 143 -15.72 -15.77 -13.85
N SER A 144 -14.58 -16.47 -13.76
CA SER A 144 -14.31 -17.50 -12.76
C SER A 144 -12.85 -17.49 -12.33
N VAL A 145 -12.57 -17.92 -11.09
CA VAL A 145 -11.19 -18.01 -10.57
C VAL A 145 -10.29 -18.85 -11.50
N ALA A 146 -10.83 -19.94 -12.06
CA ALA A 146 -10.09 -20.79 -12.99
C ALA A 146 -9.74 -20.07 -14.30
N GLU A 147 -10.60 -19.20 -14.80
CA GLU A 147 -10.33 -18.39 -15.99
C GLU A 147 -9.28 -17.32 -15.72
N THR A 148 -9.44 -16.55 -14.65
CA THR A 148 -8.44 -15.55 -14.23
C THR A 148 -7.08 -16.21 -14.03
N ALA A 149 -7.02 -17.41 -13.42
CA ALA A 149 -5.79 -18.16 -13.24
C ALA A 149 -5.13 -18.57 -14.57
N ARG A 150 -5.91 -19.02 -15.57
CA ARG A 150 -5.38 -19.31 -16.92
C ARG A 150 -4.81 -18.06 -17.57
N ASN A 151 -5.47 -16.91 -17.45
CA ASN A 151 -5.02 -15.65 -18.03
C ASN A 151 -3.74 -15.13 -17.35
N ILE A 152 -3.65 -15.26 -16.02
CA ILE A 152 -2.43 -14.98 -15.26
C ILE A 152 -1.28 -15.86 -15.75
N LYS A 153 -1.51 -17.18 -15.86
CA LYS A 153 -0.49 -18.11 -16.33
C LYS A 153 -0.02 -17.73 -17.73
N GLY A 154 -0.96 -17.48 -18.65
CA GLY A 154 -0.63 -17.04 -20.00
C GLY A 154 0.19 -15.75 -20.02
N TYR A 155 -0.13 -14.78 -19.17
CA TYR A 155 0.67 -13.57 -19.02
C TYR A 155 2.10 -13.88 -18.53
N LEU A 156 2.25 -14.69 -17.48
CA LEU A 156 3.55 -15.03 -16.90
C LEU A 156 4.42 -15.84 -17.87
N ASP A 157 3.85 -16.81 -18.58
CA ASP A 157 4.56 -17.62 -19.58
C ASP A 157 5.13 -16.77 -20.74
N ASN A 158 4.56 -15.57 -20.97
CA ASN A 158 5.00 -14.64 -22.01
C ASN A 158 5.96 -13.54 -21.50
N ILE A 159 6.29 -13.53 -20.21
CA ILE A 159 7.36 -12.66 -19.69
C ILE A 159 8.71 -13.30 -20.08
N PRO A 160 9.64 -12.53 -20.71
CA PRO A 160 10.97 -13.05 -21.02
C PRO A 160 11.66 -13.59 -19.77
N ALA A 161 12.31 -14.76 -19.87
CA ALA A 161 12.97 -15.40 -18.72
C ALA A 161 14.01 -14.50 -18.01
N SER A 162 14.62 -13.56 -18.75
CA SER A 162 15.56 -12.57 -18.19
C SER A 162 14.88 -11.52 -17.30
N LEU A 163 13.56 -11.37 -17.38
CA LEU A 163 12.73 -10.41 -16.64
C LEU A 163 11.82 -11.10 -15.61
N ASP A 164 12.00 -12.40 -15.41
CA ASP A 164 11.23 -13.11 -14.40
C ASP A 164 11.61 -12.55 -13.02
N SER A 165 10.61 -12.00 -12.35
CA SER A 165 10.73 -11.33 -11.06
C SER A 165 10.26 -12.23 -9.91
N ILE A 166 9.83 -13.46 -10.22
CA ILE A 166 9.41 -14.44 -9.22
C ILE A 166 10.63 -15.22 -8.74
N GLY A 167 11.20 -14.76 -7.62
CA GLY A 167 11.85 -15.62 -6.61
C GLY A 167 13.29 -16.08 -6.87
N HIS A 168 14.11 -15.84 -5.85
CA HIS A 168 15.15 -16.78 -5.39
C HIS A 168 14.55 -18.14 -5.02
#